data_AF-A0A1N7NXS4-F1
#
_entry.id   AF-A0A1N7NXS4-F1
#
_cell.length_a   1.000
_cell.length_b   1.000
_cell.length_c   1.000
_cell.angle_alpha   90.00
_cell.angle_beta   90.00
_cell.angle_gamma   90.00
#
_symmetry.space_group_name_H-M   'P 1'
#
loop_
_entity.id
_entity.type
_entity.pdbx_description
1 polymer ?
#
loop_
_entity_poly.entity_id
_entity_poly.type
_entity_poly.pdbx_seq_one_letter_code
_entity_poly.pdbx_strand_id
1 'polypeptide(L)' 'MSERFVIALRRGVRDDTWQERVAETRGVRVVGATRRIMQVEAEGMNLEALQSKLGPDILVEQAINREI' A
#
# COMPACT_ATOMS: atom_id res chain seq x y z
N MET A 1 8.81 -14.76 0.34
CA MET A 1 8.75 -13.94 -0.89
C MET A 1 7.99 -12.67 -0.53
N SER A 2 8.52 -11.51 -0.85
CA SER A 2 7.88 -10.22 -0.58
C SER A 2 7.45 -9.59 -1.89
N GLU A 3 6.20 -9.13 -1.97
CA GLU A 3 5.63 -8.48 -3.15
C GLU A 3 5.62 -6.96 -2.98
N ARG A 4 5.76 -6.20 -4.08
CA ARG A 4 5.78 -4.74 -4.06
C ARG A 4 4.46 -4.15 -4.53
N PHE A 5 4.00 -3.14 -3.79
CA PHE A 5 2.74 -2.45 -4.06
C PHE A 5 2.91 -0.94 -3.98
N VAL A 6 2.04 -0.26 -4.73
CA VAL A 6 1.80 1.17 -4.64
C VAL A 6 0.45 1.34 -3.94
N ILE A 7 0.43 2.20 -2.92
CA ILE A 7 -0.72 2.46 -2.07
C ILE A 7 -1.07 3.94 -2.13
N ALA A 8 -2.35 4.25 -2.30
CA ALA A 8 -2.86 5.61 -2.28
C ALA A 8 -4.24 5.67 -1.61
N LEU A 9 -4.64 6.84 -1.12
CA LEU A 9 -6.02 7.05 -0.68
C LEU A 9 -6.97 7.16 -1.89
N ARG A 10 -8.16 6.55 -1.82
CA ARG A 10 -9.18 6.71 -2.86
C ARG A 10 -9.60 8.17 -3.02
N ARG A 11 -9.87 8.55 -4.26
CA ARG A 11 -10.35 9.91 -4.57
C ARG A 11 -11.66 10.19 -3.82
N GLY A 12 -11.70 11.33 -3.12
CA GLY A 12 -12.88 11.79 -2.38
C GLY A 12 -12.93 11.34 -0.92
N VAL A 13 -12.06 10.40 -0.51
CA VAL A 13 -11.90 10.05 0.90
C VAL A 13 -11.03 11.11 1.57
N ARG A 14 -11.43 11.51 2.78
CA ARG A 14 -10.62 12.35 3.67
C ARG A 14 -10.21 11.50 4.86
N ASP A 15 -8.93 11.14 4.85
CA ASP A 15 -8.28 10.43 5.95
C ASP A 15 -6.84 10.94 5.96
N ASP A 16 -6.44 11.56 7.05
CA ASP A 16 -5.09 12.08 7.29
C ASP A 16 -4.19 11.04 7.99
N THR A 17 -4.77 9.98 8.53
CA THR A 17 -4.07 8.90 9.26
C THR A 17 -3.77 7.69 8.39
N TRP A 18 -4.27 7.63 7.15
CA TRP A 18 -4.14 6.45 6.30
C TRP A 18 -2.68 5.98 6.11
N GLN A 19 -1.73 6.92 6.04
CA GLN A 19 -0.32 6.60 5.86
C GLN A 19 0.26 5.90 7.11
N GLU A 20 -0.17 6.32 8.30
CA GLU A 20 0.22 5.71 9.58
C GLU A 20 -0.32 4.28 9.66
N ARG A 21 -1.60 4.07 9.32
CA ARG A 21 -2.21 2.73 9.30
C ARG A 21 -1.48 1.75 8.37
N VAL A 22 -1.06 2.23 7.19
CA VAL A 22 -0.25 1.43 6.25
C VAL A 22 1.11 1.08 6.87
N ALA A 23 1.78 2.04 7.51
CA ALA A 23 3.08 1.83 8.15
C ALA A 23 3.01 0.88 9.37
N GLU A 24 1.89 0.86 10.09
CA GLU A 24 1.66 -0.03 11.24
C GLU A 24 1.15 -1.43 10.85
N THR A 25 0.82 -1.65 9.57
CA THR A 25 0.29 -2.94 9.12
C THR A 25 1.37 -4.03 9.19
N ARG A 26 1.16 -5.02 10.05
CA ARG A 26 2.11 -6.13 10.23
C ARG A 26 2.39 -6.87 8.91
N GLY A 27 3.68 -7.04 8.61
CA GLY A 27 4.15 -7.67 7.39
C GLY A 27 4.21 -6.71 6.20
N VAL A 28 3.95 -5.42 6.40
CA VAL A 28 4.16 -4.35 5.42
C VAL A 28 5.40 -3.57 5.82
N ARG A 29 6.29 -3.33 4.86
CA ARG A 29 7.47 -2.47 5.01
C ARG A 29 7.39 -1.34 4.01
N VAL A 30 7.40 -0.09 4.49
CA VAL A 30 7.43 1.07 3.61
C VAL A 30 8.81 1.22 2.99
N VAL A 31 8.88 1.27 1.66
CA VAL A 31 10.14 1.43 0.90
C VAL A 31 10.25 2.79 0.21
N GLY A 32 9.14 3.50 0.06
CA GLY A 32 9.12 4.89 -0.39
C GLY A 32 7.80 5.56 -0.04
N ALA A 33 7.80 6.86 0.20
CA ALA A 33 6.57 7.59 0.49
C ALA A 33 6.63 9.02 -0.04
N THR A 34 5.49 9.48 -0.53
CA THR A 34 5.20 10.87 -0.85
C THR A 34 3.94 11.28 -0.10
N ARG A 35 3.52 12.54 -0.21
CA ARG A 35 2.28 13.03 0.41
C ARG A 35 1.00 12.29 -0.03
N ARG A 36 1.01 11.62 -1.18
CA ARG A 36 -0.20 11.00 -1.77
C ARG A 36 -0.08 9.52 -2.05
N ILE A 37 1.15 9.01 -2.10
CA ILE A 37 1.45 7.65 -2.55
C ILE A 37 2.52 7.06 -1.66
N MET A 38 2.34 5.81 -1.23
CA MET A 38 3.34 4.99 -0.56
C MET A 38 3.70 3.79 -1.43
N GLN A 39 4.98 3.45 -1.48
CA GLN A 39 5.48 2.21 -2.04
C GLN A 39 5.85 1.30 -0.87
N VAL A 40 5.32 0.08 -0.88
CA VAL A 40 5.54 -0.87 0.21
C VAL A 40 5.92 -2.25 -0.33
N GLU A 41 6.62 -3.00 0.51
CA GLU A 41 6.82 -4.43 0.36
C GLU A 41 5.95 -5.16 1.37
N ALA A 42 5.12 -6.10 0.92
CA ALA A 42 4.27 -6.91 1.78
C ALA A 42 4.74 -8.37 1.77
N GLU A 43 5.09 -8.89 2.95
CA GLU A 43 5.57 -10.26 3.12
C GLU A 43 4.40 -11.25 3.19
N GLY A 44 4.41 -12.27 2.33
CA GLY A 44 3.40 -13.33 2.35
C GLY A 44 1.97 -12.84 2.05
N MET A 45 1.82 -11.68 1.42
CA MET A 45 0.54 -11.07 1.10
C MET A 45 0.48 -10.71 -0.38
N ASN A 46 -0.58 -11.16 -1.04
CA ASN A 46 -0.94 -10.75 -2.39
C ASN A 46 -1.80 -9.46 -2.36
N LEU A 47 -2.14 -8.95 -3.55
CA LEU A 47 -2.92 -7.72 -3.71
C LEU A 47 -4.25 -7.74 -2.93
N GLU A 48 -5.02 -8.82 -3.06
CA GLU A 48 -6.34 -8.94 -2.41
C GLU A 48 -6.23 -8.99 -0.88
N ALA A 49 -5.27 -9.73 -0.35
CA ALA A 49 -5.03 -9.82 1.09
C ALA A 49 -4.60 -8.47 1.69
N LEU A 50 -3.71 -7.76 0.99
CA LEU A 50 -3.26 -6.43 1.41
C LEU A 50 -4.40 -5.40 1.32
N GLN A 51 -5.16 -5.41 0.23
CA GLN A 51 -6.32 -4.54 0.03
C GLN A 51 -7.42 -4.78 1.08
N SER A 52 -7.68 -6.03 1.44
CA SER A 52 -8.63 -6.41 2.49
C SER A 52 -8.19 -5.91 3.86
N LYS A 53 -6.89 -6.00 4.19
CA LYS A 53 -6.33 -5.49 5.46
C LYS A 53 -6.37 -3.97 5.58
N LEU A 54 -6.03 -3.26 4.52
CA LEU A 54 -5.95 -1.79 4.52
C LEU A 54 -7.33 -1.12 4.42
N GLY A 55 -8.33 -1.87 3.98
CA GLY A 55 -9.70 -1.41 3.87
C GLY A 55 -10.02 -0.77 2.51
N PRO A 56 -11.31 -0.57 2.23
CA PRO A 56 -11.79 -0.16 0.91
C PRO A 56 -11.40 1.27 0.54
N ASP A 57 -11.10 2.12 1.52
CA ASP A 57 -10.74 3.53 1.30
C ASP A 57 -9.34 3.71 0.69
N ILE A 58 -8.53 2.65 0.70
CA ILE A 58 -7.18 2.64 0.17
C ILE A 58 -7.21 1.92 -1.18
N LEU A 59 -6.45 2.43 -2.15
CA LEU A 59 -6.13 1.76 -3.41
C LEU A 59 -4.80 1.04 -3.24
N VAL A 60 -4.78 -0.25 -3.55
CA VAL A 60 -3.57 -1.07 -3.60
C VAL A 60 -3.36 -1.55 -5.02
N GLU A 61 -2.23 -1.18 -5.61
CA GLU A 61 -1.85 -1.54 -6.97
C GLU A 61 -0.53 -2.31 -6.95
N GLN A 62 -0.39 -3.36 -7.78
CA GLN A 62 0.90 -4.03 -7.93
C GLN A 62 1.91 -3.07 -8.56
N ALA A 63 3.09 -2.96 -7.94
CA ALA A 63 4.17 -2.20 -8.54
C ALA A 63 4.72 -3.01 -9.73
N ILE A 64 4.33 -2.62 -10.95
CA ILE A 64 4.88 -3.22 -12.16
C ILE A 64 6.33 -2.75 -12.29
N ASN A 65 7.29 -3.62 -11.96
CA ASN A 65 8.68 -3.44 -12.37
C ASN A 65 8.72 -3.58 -13.89
N ARG A 66 8.49 -2.49 -14.62
CA ARG A 66 8.86 -2.46 -16.04
C ARG A 66 10.37 -2.33 -16.07
N GLU A 67 11.08 -3.45 -16.28
CA GLU A 67 12.39 -3.40 -16.93
C GLU A 67 12.19 -2.62 -18.24
N ILE A 68 12.91 -1.51 -18.36
CA ILE A 68 13.08 -0.79 -19.62
C ILE A 68 14.45 -1.17 -20.14
#